data_AF-A0A0A9Y8F9-F1
#
_entry.id   AF-A0A0A9Y8F9-F1
#
_cell.length_a   1.000
_cell.length_b   1.000
_cell.length_c   1.000
_cell.angle_alpha   90.00
_cell.angle_beta   90.00
_cell.angle_gamma   90.00
#
_symmetry.space_group_name_H-M   'P 1'
#
loop_
_entity.id
_entity.type
_entity.pdbx_description
1 polymer ?
#
loop_
_entity_poly.entity_id
_entity_poly.type
_entity_poly.pdbx_seq_one_letter_code
_entity_poly.pdbx_strand_id
1 'polypeptide(L)'
;VDPVMIDSCFRRKAQTASPLPGTISVTFVRRADKDNFLKAVSKQKDLSTRHLGDLTGESQRIFINQSLTRYNRQLLQKAKQLKREYHYKFVWIRNGRIMVRKNERSDAVEIRTQEDIDKLLPKNANSVSRSTAT
;
A
#
# COMPACT_ATOMS: atom_id res chain seq x y z
N VAL A 1 -12.74 -7.25 18.12
CA VAL A 1 -12.56 -5.81 17.83
C VAL A 1 -13.60 -5.11 18.66
N ASP A 2 -13.21 -4.37 19.68
CA ASP A 2 -14.20 -3.67 20.49
C ASP A 2 -14.88 -2.60 19.62
N PRO A 3 -16.22 -2.53 19.60
CA PRO A 3 -16.95 -1.63 18.71
C PRO A 3 -16.56 -0.15 18.91
N VAL A 4 -16.01 0.20 20.07
CA VAL A 4 -15.48 1.53 20.41
C VAL A 4 -14.24 1.92 19.56
N MET A 5 -13.59 0.97 18.88
CA MET A 5 -12.38 1.21 18.08
C MET A 5 -12.67 1.70 16.66
N ILE A 6 -13.85 1.44 16.12
CA ILE A 6 -14.23 1.80 14.75
C ILE A 6 -15.04 3.10 14.80
N ASP A 7 -14.57 4.10 14.05
CA ASP A 7 -15.28 5.37 13.89
C ASP A 7 -16.36 5.25 12.81
N SER A 8 -15.99 4.73 11.64
CA SER A 8 -16.90 4.61 10.50
C SER A 8 -16.56 3.38 9.64
N CYS A 9 -17.58 2.71 9.12
CA CYS A 9 -17.45 1.57 8.23
C CYS A 9 -18.54 1.64 7.15
N PHE A 10 -18.15 1.69 5.88
CA PHE A 10 -19.10 1.76 4.78
C PHE A 10 -18.54 1.17 3.49
N ARG A 11 -19.44 0.69 2.62
CA ARG A 11 -19.06 0.21 1.28
C ARG A 11 -19.00 1.37 0.31
N ARG A 12 -17.86 1.56 -0.36
CA ARG A 12 -17.73 2.51 -1.47
C ARG A 12 -18.49 1.97 -2.68
N LYS A 13 -19.04 2.87 -3.51
CA LYS A 13 -19.64 2.46 -4.79
C LYS A 13 -18.60 1.71 -5.63
N ALA A 14 -19.01 0.59 -6.23
CA ALA A 14 -18.18 -0.12 -7.19
C ALA A 14 -17.83 0.81 -8.36
N GLN A 15 -16.67 0.61 -8.96
CA GLN A 15 -16.40 1.27 -10.24
C GLN A 15 -17.36 0.69 -11.27
N THR A 16 -17.94 1.55 -12.11
CA THR A 16 -19.03 1.22 -13.05
C THR A 16 -18.71 0.08 -14.02
N ALA A 17 -17.44 -0.28 -14.18
CA ALA A 17 -16.97 -1.36 -15.06
C ALA A 17 -16.50 -2.63 -14.34
N SER A 18 -16.50 -2.69 -13.00
CA SER A 18 -16.01 -3.89 -12.29
C SER A 18 -17.16 -4.83 -11.89
N PRO A 19 -17.08 -6.13 -12.22
CA PRO A 19 -18.06 -7.12 -11.72
C PRO A 19 -17.88 -7.39 -10.21
N LEU A 20 -16.81 -6.87 -9.61
CA LEU A 20 -16.53 -7.00 -8.18
C LEU A 20 -17.34 -6.00 -7.35
N PRO A 21 -17.77 -6.38 -6.14
CA PRO A 21 -18.44 -5.46 -5.24
C PRO A 21 -17.50 -4.32 -4.83
N GLY A 22 -18.09 -3.17 -4.52
CA GLY A 22 -17.34 -2.02 -4.06
C GLY A 22 -16.56 -2.31 -2.78
N THR A 23 -15.42 -1.64 -2.61
CA THR A 23 -14.52 -1.83 -1.45
C THR A 23 -15.15 -1.37 -0.15
N ILE A 24 -14.87 -2.06 0.95
CA ILE A 24 -15.27 -1.62 2.29
C ILE A 24 -14.19 -0.67 2.80
N SER A 25 -14.60 0.53 3.21
CA SER A 25 -13.74 1.52 3.87
C SER A 25 -14.01 1.50 5.37
N VAL A 26 -12.94 1.39 6.16
CA VAL A 26 -13.00 1.40 7.63
C VAL A 26 -12.08 2.49 8.16
N THR A 27 -12.63 3.33 9.03
CA THR A 27 -11.90 4.34 9.79
C THR A 27 -11.84 3.91 11.25
N PHE A 28 -10.67 3.99 11.86
CA PHE A 28 -10.46 3.70 13.27
C PHE A 28 -10.43 5.00 14.04
N VAL A 29 -10.99 5.00 15.26
CA VAL A 29 -10.95 6.15 16.18
C VAL A 29 -9.50 6.49 16.52
N ARG A 30 -8.68 5.47 16.84
CA ARG A 30 -7.27 5.64 17.23
C ARG A 30 -6.35 5.04 16.20
N ARG A 31 -5.23 5.72 15.98
CA ARG A 31 -4.15 5.23 15.12
C ARG A 31 -3.56 3.90 15.62
N ALA A 32 -3.43 3.76 16.94
CA ALA A 32 -2.89 2.54 17.55
C ALA A 32 -3.73 1.31 17.21
N ASP A 33 -5.06 1.43 17.19
CA ASP A 33 -5.98 0.33 16.88
C ASP A 33 -5.85 -0.10 15.42
N LYS A 34 -5.76 0.87 14.49
CA LYS A 34 -5.45 0.60 13.09
C LYS A 34 -4.11 -0.12 12.92
N ASP A 35 -3.07 0.37 13.59
CA ASP A 35 -1.72 -0.20 13.48
C ASP A 35 -1.68 -1.63 14.05
N ASN A 36 -2.37 -1.89 15.17
CA ASN A 36 -2.51 -3.22 15.76
C ASN A 36 -3.32 -4.16 14.87
N PHE A 37 -4.41 -3.68 14.27
CA PHE A 37 -5.20 -4.42 13.28
C PHE A 37 -4.35 -4.84 12.08
N LEU A 38 -3.60 -3.90 11.48
CA LEU A 38 -2.73 -4.21 10.33
C LEU A 38 -1.61 -5.18 10.68
N LYS A 39 -1.04 -5.09 11.90
CA LYS A 39 -0.06 -6.07 12.40
C LYS A 39 -0.68 -7.46 12.51
N ALA A 40 -1.89 -7.57 13.07
CA ALA A 40 -2.60 -8.84 13.18
C ALA A 40 -2.89 -9.45 11.80
N VAL A 41 -3.35 -8.63 10.85
CA VAL A 41 -3.58 -9.04 9.46
C VAL A 41 -2.30 -9.53 8.79
N SER A 42 -1.16 -8.85 8.98
CA SER A 42 0.11 -9.29 8.38
C SER A 42 0.60 -10.67 8.86
N LYS A 43 0.14 -11.12 10.04
CA LYS A 43 0.43 -12.46 10.57
C LYS A 43 -0.47 -13.52 9.93
N GLN A 44 -1.63 -13.13 9.39
CA GLN A 44 -2.55 -14.01 8.69
C GLN A 44 -2.17 -14.11 7.21
N LYS A 45 -1.56 -15.24 6.82
CA LYS A 45 -1.13 -15.46 5.43
C LYS A 45 -2.30 -15.80 4.49
N ASP A 46 -3.34 -16.43 5.02
CA ASP A 46 -4.49 -16.94 4.25
C ASP A 46 -5.82 -16.31 4.69
N LEU A 47 -5.86 -14.97 4.72
CA LEU A 47 -7.11 -14.29 5.03
C LEU A 47 -8.12 -14.45 3.88
N SER A 48 -9.20 -15.18 4.16
CA SER A 48 -10.26 -15.54 3.22
C SER A 48 -11.65 -15.48 3.87
N THR A 49 -12.71 -15.56 3.05
CA THR A 49 -14.10 -15.54 3.51
C THR A 49 -14.46 -16.68 4.45
N ARG A 50 -13.72 -17.80 4.44
CA ARG A 50 -13.88 -18.91 5.39
C ARG A 50 -13.70 -18.48 6.86
N HIS A 51 -12.98 -17.39 7.10
CA HIS A 51 -12.76 -16.87 8.46
C HIS A 51 -13.84 -15.90 8.94
N LEU A 52 -14.85 -15.60 8.12
CA LEU A 52 -15.91 -14.64 8.44
C LEU A 52 -17.20 -15.31 8.95
N GLY A 53 -17.14 -16.60 9.32
CA GLY A 53 -18.29 -17.38 9.76
C GLY A 53 -18.99 -18.09 8.60
N ASP A 54 -20.31 -18.30 8.72
CA ASP A 54 -21.12 -19.08 7.78
C ASP A 54 -21.47 -18.29 6.52
N LEU A 55 -20.45 -17.97 5.71
CA LEU A 55 -20.64 -17.50 4.35
C LEU A 55 -20.75 -18.72 3.42
N THR A 56 -21.90 -18.87 2.76
CA THR A 56 -22.13 -19.92 1.77
C THR A 56 -21.33 -19.64 0.49
N GLY A 57 -20.64 -20.66 -0.04
CA GLY A 57 -19.96 -20.60 -1.35
C GLY A 57 -18.44 -20.80 -1.27
N GLU A 58 -17.79 -20.64 -2.43
CA GLU A 58 -16.34 -20.83 -2.56
C GLU A 58 -15.54 -19.79 -1.79
N SER A 59 -14.44 -20.24 -1.20
CA SER A 59 -13.54 -19.39 -0.41
C SER A 59 -12.88 -18.33 -1.27
N GLN A 60 -13.17 -17.06 -0.97
CA GLN A 60 -12.58 -15.92 -1.67
C GLN A 60 -11.53 -15.26 -0.79
N ARG A 61 -10.38 -14.93 -1.39
CA ARG A 61 -9.30 -14.24 -0.69
C ARG A 61 -9.69 -12.80 -0.35
N ILE A 62 -9.40 -12.38 0.88
CA ILE A 62 -9.67 -11.02 1.35
C ILE A 62 -8.37 -10.21 1.31
N PHE A 63 -8.43 -9.05 0.66
CA PHE A 63 -7.32 -8.12 0.60
C PHE A 63 -7.56 -6.91 1.50
N ILE A 64 -6.61 -6.64 2.39
CA ILE A 64 -6.64 -5.47 3.27
C ILE A 64 -5.51 -4.53 2.86
N ASN A 65 -5.90 -3.35 2.41
CA ASN A 65 -4.96 -2.31 1.97
C ASN A 65 -5.07 -1.08 2.89
N GLN A 66 -3.96 -0.39 3.10
CA GLN A 66 -4.00 0.93 3.72
C GLN A 66 -4.56 1.96 2.74
N SER A 67 -5.53 2.75 3.20
CA SER A 67 -5.98 3.94 2.47
C SER A 67 -4.86 4.98 2.46
N LEU A 68 -4.39 5.33 1.27
CA LEU A 68 -3.37 6.35 1.04
C LEU A 68 -4.00 7.57 0.34
N THR A 69 -3.36 8.73 0.40
CA THR A 69 -3.73 9.87 -0.44
C THR A 69 -3.44 9.56 -1.92
N ARG A 70 -4.04 10.32 -2.85
CA ARG A 70 -3.75 10.17 -4.29
C ARG A 70 -2.25 10.31 -4.57
N TYR A 71 -1.62 11.29 -3.92
CA TYR A 71 -0.20 11.54 -4.03
C TYR A 71 0.64 10.35 -3.54
N ASN A 72 0.38 9.83 -2.34
CA ASN A 72 1.13 8.68 -1.82
C ASN A 72 0.89 7.41 -2.65
N ARG A 73 -0.29 7.24 -3.27
CA ARG A 73 -0.51 6.14 -4.23
C ARG A 73 0.40 6.26 -5.46
N GLN A 74 0.58 7.46 -5.99
CA GLN A 74 1.50 7.70 -7.12
C GLN A 74 2.95 7.44 -6.71
N LEU A 75 3.38 7.94 -5.55
CA LEU A 75 4.72 7.65 -5.02
C LEU A 75 4.93 6.15 -4.80
N LEU A 76 3.92 5.42 -4.32
CA LEU A 76 4.01 3.98 -4.11
C LEU A 76 4.18 3.22 -5.43
N GLN A 77 3.47 3.65 -6.48
CA GLN A 77 3.62 3.08 -7.83
C GLN A 77 5.06 3.27 -8.33
N LYS A 78 5.60 4.49 -8.21
CA LYS A 78 6.99 4.79 -8.59
C LYS A 78 8.00 4.03 -7.73
N ALA A 79 7.79 3.91 -6.43
CA ALA A 79 8.63 3.11 -5.55
C ALA A 79 8.63 1.62 -5.95
N LYS A 80 7.48 1.07 -6.33
CA LYS A 80 7.38 -0.29 -6.88
C LYS A 80 8.07 -0.41 -8.24
N GLN A 81 8.08 0.64 -9.05
CA GLN A 81 8.84 0.69 -10.29
C GLN A 81 10.35 0.67 -10.00
N LEU A 82 10.83 1.46 -9.03
CA LEU A 82 12.23 1.41 -8.57
C LEU A 82 12.66 0.00 -8.17
N LYS A 83 11.77 -0.71 -7.47
CA LYS A 83 11.97 -2.12 -7.10
C LYS A 83 12.27 -3.01 -8.29
N ARG A 84 11.53 -2.84 -9.38
CA ARG A 84 11.62 -3.67 -10.60
C ARG A 84 12.84 -3.29 -11.44
N GLU A 85 13.08 -1.99 -11.60
CA GLU A 85 14.08 -1.47 -12.55
C GLU A 85 15.48 -1.32 -11.97
N TYR A 86 15.60 -1.00 -10.67
CA TYR A 86 16.88 -0.65 -10.04
C TYR A 86 17.26 -1.58 -8.89
N HIS A 87 16.72 -2.81 -8.89
CA HIS A 87 17.06 -3.90 -7.96
C HIS A 87 16.90 -3.54 -6.47
N TYR A 88 15.94 -2.67 -6.12
CA TYR A 88 15.55 -2.55 -4.72
C TYR A 88 14.82 -3.82 -4.29
N LYS A 89 15.18 -4.39 -3.14
CA LYS A 89 14.59 -5.66 -2.66
C LYS A 89 13.24 -5.46 -1.98
N PHE A 90 13.07 -4.36 -1.24
CA PHE A 90 11.90 -4.15 -0.38
C PHE A 90 11.25 -2.80 -0.60
N VAL A 91 9.93 -2.82 -0.73
CA VAL A 91 9.05 -1.64 -0.73
C VAL A 91 7.83 -1.99 0.10
N TRP A 92 7.54 -1.21 1.14
CA TRP A 92 6.40 -1.44 2.01
C TRP A 92 5.83 -0.12 2.52
N ILE A 93 4.62 -0.21 3.08
CA ILE A 93 3.96 0.94 3.71
C ILE A 93 3.96 0.68 5.20
N ARG A 94 4.47 1.65 5.97
CA ARG A 94 4.32 1.68 7.42
C ARG A 94 3.67 3.00 7.76
N ASN A 95 2.53 2.96 8.45
CA ASN A 95 1.97 4.18 9.02
C ASN A 95 1.59 5.26 7.97
N GLY A 96 1.19 4.84 6.78
CA GLY A 96 0.92 5.72 5.62
C GLY A 96 2.17 6.26 4.91
N ARG A 97 3.36 5.94 5.43
CA ARG A 97 4.67 6.31 4.88
C ARG A 97 5.20 5.18 4.01
N ILE A 98 5.83 5.55 2.90
CA ILE A 98 6.35 4.62 1.92
C ILE A 98 7.82 4.41 2.25
N MET A 99 8.20 3.17 2.52
CA MET A 99 9.56 2.79 2.88
C MET A 99 10.15 1.95 1.76
N VAL A 100 11.40 2.22 1.42
CA VAL A 100 12.17 1.49 0.41
C VAL A 100 13.51 1.09 0.99
N ARG A 101 13.97 -0.12 0.65
CA ARG A 101 15.26 -0.63 1.09
C ARG A 101 15.91 -1.42 -0.04
N LYS A 102 17.17 -1.10 -0.34
CA LYS A 102 17.90 -1.68 -1.48
C LYS A 102 18.21 -3.16 -1.26
N ASN A 103 18.85 -3.50 -0.15
CA ASN A 103 19.15 -4.88 0.23
C ASN A 103 19.10 -5.04 1.76
N GLU A 104 19.40 -6.23 2.28
CA GLU A 104 19.39 -6.54 3.72
C GLU A 104 20.45 -5.82 4.54
N ARG A 105 21.47 -5.25 3.90
CA ARG A 105 22.56 -4.52 4.55
C ARG A 105 22.38 -2.99 4.50
N SER A 106 21.61 -2.49 3.53
CA SER A 106 21.32 -1.06 3.41
C SER A 106 20.26 -0.61 4.42
N ASP A 107 20.25 0.68 4.74
CA ASP A 107 19.17 1.25 5.54
C ASP A 107 17.87 1.41 4.74
N ALA A 108 16.76 1.45 5.48
CA ALA A 108 15.46 1.77 4.91
C ALA A 108 15.30 3.29 4.80
N VAL A 109 14.89 3.76 3.63
CA VAL A 109 14.66 5.19 3.35
C VAL A 109 13.15 5.43 3.20
N GLU A 110 12.67 6.53 3.77
CA GLU A 110 11.29 6.98 3.60
C GLU A 110 11.18 7.84 2.34
N ILE A 111 10.21 7.55 1.47
CA ILE A 111 9.87 8.37 0.31
C ILE A 111 8.68 9.26 0.70
N ARG A 112 8.91 10.57 0.76
CA ARG A 112 7.88 11.57 1.04
C ARG A 112 7.52 12.38 -0.20
N THR A 113 8.47 12.53 -1.11
CA THR A 113 8.36 13.40 -2.28
C THR A 113 8.82 12.69 -3.55
N GLN A 114 8.60 13.36 -4.69
CA GLN A 114 9.17 12.91 -5.96
C GLN A 114 10.71 13.02 -5.97
N GLU A 115 11.25 14.07 -5.36
CA GLU A 115 12.71 14.27 -5.29
C GLU A 115 13.41 13.15 -4.54
N ASP A 116 12.76 12.55 -3.53
CA ASP A 116 13.30 11.40 -2.82
C ASP A 116 13.44 10.18 -3.74
N ILE A 117 12.54 10.01 -4.71
CA ILE A 117 12.65 8.97 -5.74
C ILE A 117 13.84 9.28 -6.65
N ASP A 118 13.99 10.54 -7.07
CA ASP A 118 15.01 10.93 -8.02
C ASP A 118 16.43 10.80 -7.42
N LYS A 119 16.58 11.02 -6.11
CA LYS A 119 17.83 10.76 -5.36
C LYS A 119 18.19 9.29 -5.28
N LEU A 120 17.21 8.40 -5.40
CA LEU A 120 17.39 6.94 -5.35
C LEU A 120 17.70 6.33 -6.72
N LEU A 121 17.55 7.11 -7.80
CA LEU A 121 17.95 6.73 -9.14
C LEU A 121 19.48 6.79 -9.29
N PRO A 122 20.09 5.89 -10.08
CA PRO A 122 21.50 5.98 -10.39
C PRO A 122 21.81 7.28 -11.14
N LYS A 123 22.93 7.93 -10.80
CA LYS A 123 23.33 9.25 -11.34
C LYS A 123 23.39 9.31 -12.89
N ASN A 124 23.53 8.15 -13.55
CA ASN A 124 23.59 8.04 -15.01
C ASN A 124 22.21 8.12 -15.71
N ALA A 125 21.10 8.07 -14.97
CA ALA A 125 19.75 8.14 -15.54
C ALA A 125 19.23 9.57 -15.76
N ASN A 126 19.86 10.57 -15.13
CA ASN A 126 19.42 11.98 -15.18
C ASN A 126 19.91 12.74 -16.43
N SER A 127 20.63 12.10 -17.36
CA SER A 127 21.15 12.73 -18.59
C SER A 127 20.23 12.59 -19.80
N VAL A 128 19.19 11.75 -19.76
CA VAL A 128 18.40 11.40 -20.97
C VAL A 128 17.16 12.29 -21.17
N SER A 129 16.74 13.07 -20.17
CA SER A 129 15.48 13.83 -20.24
C SER A 129 15.59 15.32 -20.58
N ARG A 130 16.78 15.84 -20.97
CA ARG A 130 16.95 17.27 -21.34
C ARG A 130 17.06 17.56 -22.84
N SER A 131 16.88 16.57 -23.71
CA SER A 131 17.19 16.73 -25.15
C SER A 131 16.07 16.25 -26.07
N THR A 132 14.89 16.87 -26.02
CA THR A 132 13.95 16.90 -27.16
C THR A 132 13.06 18.14 -27.07
N ALA A 133 13.60 19.28 -27.48
CA ALA A 133 12.85 20.42 -27.96
C ALA A 133 13.64 21.04 -29.12
N THR A 134 13.32 20.58 -30.32
CA THR A 134 13.62 21.26 -31.59
C THR A 134 12.31 21.32 -32.36
#